data_AF-A0AAU8FI32-F1
#
_entry.id   AF-A0AAU8FI32-F1
#
_cell.length_a   1.000
_cell.length_b   1.000
_cell.length_c   1.000
_cell.angle_alpha   90.00
_cell.angle_beta   90.00
_cell.angle_gamma   90.00
#
_symmetry.space_group_name_H-M   'P 1'
#
loop_
_entity.id
_entity.type
_entity.pdbx_description
1 polymer ?
#
loop_
_entity_poly.entity_id
_entity_poly.type
_entity_poly.pdbx_seq_one_letter_code
_entity_poly.pdbx_strand_id
1 'polypeptide(L)'
;MKSYLKWANRIPNVFRESVLNNAPETDLSVPDDPYCLALLKHYHSLIPMAMEARKPIFLLKPSDGAIGAHLGAVKSSYADFFSFTNKIVNRIIG
;
A
#
# COMPACT_ATOMS: atom_id res chain seq x y z
N MET A 1 -6.34 -9.50 9.93
CA MET A 1 -6.06 -8.05 9.74
C MET A 1 -5.73 -7.29 11.02
N LYS A 2 -6.40 -7.54 12.17
CA LYS A 2 -6.13 -6.80 13.43
C LYS A 2 -4.72 -7.00 14.02
N SER A 3 -4.08 -8.15 13.80
CA SER A 3 -2.72 -8.43 14.32
C SER A 3 -1.65 -7.57 13.63
N TYR A 4 -1.73 -7.42 12.31
CA TYR A 4 -0.78 -6.60 11.55
C TYR A 4 -0.85 -5.13 11.92
N LEU A 5 -2.06 -4.60 12.17
CA LEU A 5 -2.22 -3.19 12.53
C LEU A 5 -1.57 -2.86 13.88
N LYS A 6 -1.64 -3.77 14.87
CA LYS A 6 -0.97 -3.59 16.16
C LYS A 6 0.55 -3.44 16.01
N TRP A 7 1.16 -4.23 15.11
CA TRP A 7 2.58 -4.11 14.81
C TRP A 7 2.87 -2.88 13.95
N ALA A 8 2.04 -2.60 12.94
CA ALA A 8 2.20 -1.46 12.05
C ALA A 8 2.12 -0.12 12.81
N ASN A 9 1.30 -0.02 13.86
CA ASN A 9 1.23 1.17 14.71
C ASN A 9 2.52 1.45 15.50
N ARG A 10 3.52 0.56 15.47
CA ARG A 10 4.86 0.84 16.00
C ARG A 10 5.77 1.52 14.98
N ILE A 11 5.47 1.40 13.68
CA ILE A 11 6.29 1.94 12.58
C ILE A 11 6.50 3.46 12.70
N PRO A 12 5.47 4.30 12.98
CA PRO A 12 5.63 5.75 13.01
C PRO A 12 6.74 6.24 13.94
N ASN A 13 6.82 5.66 15.14
CA ASN A 13 7.82 6.04 16.15
C ASN A 13 9.19 5.48 15.82
N VAL A 14 9.28 4.21 15.40
CA VAL A 14 10.56 3.62 14.97
C VAL A 14 11.16 4.40 13.80
N PHE A 15 10.34 4.82 12.83
CA PHE A 15 10.80 5.63 11.70
C PHE A 15 11.31 7.00 12.14
N ARG A 16 10.58 7.72 13.00
CA ARG A 16 11.02 9.03 13.53
C ARG A 16 12.34 8.92 14.27
N GLU A 17 12.48 7.96 15.18
CA GLU A 17 13.68 7.79 16.00
C GLU A 17 14.87 7.33 15.16
N SER A 18 14.70 6.26 14.37
CA SER A 18 15.82 5.57 13.71
C SER A 18 16.22 6.16 12.36
N VAL A 19 15.31 6.87 11.67
CA VAL A 19 15.56 7.43 10.34
C VAL A 19 15.64 8.96 10.37
N LEU A 20 14.73 9.61 11.10
CA LEU A 20 14.69 11.08 11.15
C LEU A 20 15.48 11.67 12.33
N ASN A 21 15.92 10.84 13.29
CA ASN A 21 16.52 11.27 14.55
C ASN A 21 15.65 12.27 15.33
N ASN A 22 14.33 12.10 15.24
CA ASN A 22 13.33 12.89 15.93
C ASN A 22 12.79 12.14 17.15
N ALA A 23 12.31 12.89 18.15
CA ALA A 23 11.60 12.30 19.28
C ALA A 23 10.33 11.56 18.81
N PRO A 24 9.94 10.47 19.48
CA PRO A 24 8.69 9.77 19.20
C PRO A 24 7.48 10.67 19.46
N GLU A 25 6.40 10.39 18.77
CA GLU A 25 5.11 11.06 18.92
C GLU A 25 4.13 10.12 19.61
N THR A 26 3.43 10.61 20.64
CA THR A 26 2.44 9.81 21.37
C THR A 26 1.14 9.69 20.59
N ASP A 27 0.48 8.54 20.69
CA ASP A 27 -0.85 8.25 20.12
C ASP A 27 -0.98 8.33 18.59
N LEU A 28 0.14 8.32 17.86
CA LEU A 28 0.09 8.32 16.40
C LEU A 28 -0.09 6.91 15.82
N SER A 29 -1.18 6.70 15.10
CA SER A 29 -1.45 5.44 14.40
C SER A 29 -0.89 5.46 12.97
N VAL A 30 -0.60 4.30 12.38
CA VAL A 30 0.03 4.27 11.04
C VAL A 30 -0.83 4.88 9.92
N PRO A 31 -2.19 4.79 9.93
CA PRO A 31 -3.04 5.53 9.00
C PRO A 31 -2.99 7.05 9.16
N ASP A 32 -2.75 7.56 10.37
CA ASP A 32 -2.75 8.99 10.69
C ASP A 32 -1.35 9.62 10.56
N ASP A 33 -0.31 8.79 10.39
CA ASP A 33 1.07 9.24 10.31
C ASP A 33 1.32 10.03 9.02
N PRO A 34 1.73 11.32 9.09
CA PRO A 34 2.03 12.12 7.91
C PRO A 34 3.17 11.54 7.06
N TYR A 35 4.05 10.72 7.65
CA TYR A 35 5.11 10.02 6.91
C TYR A 35 4.62 8.77 6.19
N CYS A 36 3.47 8.19 6.57
CA CYS A 36 2.89 7.03 5.92
C CYS A 36 2.39 7.35 4.50
N LEU A 37 3.08 6.77 3.51
CA LEU A 37 2.72 6.95 2.11
C LEU A 37 1.49 6.11 1.74
N ALA A 38 1.44 4.83 2.10
CA ALA A 38 0.29 3.98 1.80
C ALA A 38 0.23 2.73 2.68
N LEU A 39 -0.98 2.19 2.86
CA LEU A 39 -1.25 0.86 3.39
C LEU A 39 -1.84 -0.01 2.27
N LEU A 40 -0.98 -0.73 1.57
CA LEU A 40 -1.40 -1.58 0.45
C LEU A 40 -1.99 -2.89 0.94
N LYS A 41 -3.07 -3.34 0.29
CA LYS A 41 -3.70 -4.63 0.56
C LYS A 41 -2.79 -5.76 0.11
N HIS A 42 -2.93 -6.91 0.75
CA HIS A 42 -2.36 -8.15 0.22
C HIS A 42 -3.20 -8.62 -0.99
N TYR A 43 -2.78 -8.30 -2.21
CA TYR A 43 -3.45 -8.74 -3.44
C TYR A 43 -3.11 -10.22 -3.77
N HIS A 44 -3.40 -11.13 -2.84
CA HIS A 44 -2.91 -12.51 -2.79
C HIS A 44 -3.00 -13.31 -4.11
N SER A 45 -4.13 -13.23 -4.81
CA SER A 45 -4.37 -13.95 -6.06
C SER A 45 -3.94 -13.18 -7.30
N LEU A 46 -3.93 -11.83 -7.23
CA LEU A 46 -3.58 -10.99 -8.38
C LEU A 46 -2.08 -10.97 -8.61
N ILE A 47 -1.26 -10.99 -7.54
CA ILE A 47 0.20 -10.95 -7.67
C ILE A 47 0.72 -12.14 -8.50
N PRO A 48 0.35 -13.41 -8.20
CA PRO A 48 0.73 -14.54 -9.04
C PRO A 48 0.23 -14.44 -10.48
N MET A 49 -1.03 -14.05 -10.71
CA MET A 49 -1.57 -13.87 -12.08
C MET A 49 -0.79 -12.80 -12.85
N ALA A 50 -0.44 -11.70 -12.20
CA ALA A 50 0.32 -10.60 -12.81
C ALA A 50 1.73 -11.05 -13.19
N MET A 51 2.36 -11.88 -12.36
CA MET A 51 3.68 -12.46 -12.64
C MET A 51 3.61 -13.39 -13.84
N GLU A 52 2.63 -14.29 -13.90
CA GLU A 52 2.43 -15.22 -15.03
C GLU A 52 2.12 -14.49 -16.34
N ALA A 53 1.22 -13.50 -16.29
CA ALA A 53 0.86 -12.70 -17.45
C ALA A 53 1.91 -11.62 -17.81
N ARG A 54 2.95 -11.45 -16.98
CA ARG A 54 4.02 -10.44 -17.10
C ARG A 54 3.48 -9.02 -17.30
N LYS A 55 2.55 -8.62 -16.44
CA LYS A 55 1.97 -7.27 -16.44
C LYS A 55 1.61 -6.80 -15.03
N PRO A 56 1.49 -5.49 -14.80
CA PRO A 56 1.01 -4.95 -13.54
C PRO A 56 -0.35 -5.53 -13.13
N ILE A 57 -0.57 -5.71 -11.82
CA ILE A 57 -1.82 -6.28 -11.26
C ILE A 57 -3.07 -5.50 -11.69
N PHE A 58 -2.96 -4.19 -11.88
CA PHE A 58 -4.06 -3.32 -12.30
C PHE A 58 -4.34 -3.37 -13.82
N LEU A 59 -3.53 -4.11 -14.59
CA LEU A 59 -3.74 -4.37 -16.02
C LEU A 59 -4.20 -5.80 -16.31
N LEU A 60 -4.45 -6.61 -15.28
CA LEU A 60 -5.03 -7.94 -15.43
C LEU A 60 -6.40 -7.85 -16.10
N LYS A 61 -6.68 -8.78 -17.01
CA LYS A 61 -7.94 -8.87 -17.76
C LYS A 61 -8.62 -10.21 -17.44
N PRO A 62 -9.91 -10.40 -17.78
CA PRO A 62 -10.55 -11.70 -17.67
C PRO A 62 -9.79 -12.84 -18.36
N SER A 63 -9.14 -12.55 -19.50
CA SER A 63 -8.28 -13.49 -20.24
C SER A 63 -7.10 -14.04 -19.45
N ASP A 64 -6.76 -13.41 -18.32
CA ASP A 64 -5.62 -13.74 -17.46
C ASP A 64 -6.07 -14.40 -16.15
N GLY A 65 -7.33 -14.85 -16.09
CA GLY A 65 -7.92 -15.47 -14.90
C GLY A 65 -8.48 -14.48 -13.88
N ALA A 66 -8.36 -13.17 -14.11
CA ALA A 66 -8.95 -12.15 -13.25
C ALA A 66 -10.45 -11.99 -13.53
N ILE A 67 -11.25 -12.95 -13.07
CA ILE A 67 -12.72 -13.00 -13.23
C ILE A 67 -13.44 -12.83 -11.89
N GLY A 68 -14.74 -12.48 -11.93
CA GLY A 68 -15.58 -12.34 -10.74
C GLY A 68 -15.01 -11.34 -9.72
N ALA A 69 -14.83 -11.77 -8.48
CA ALA A 69 -14.31 -10.94 -7.39
C ALA A 69 -12.91 -10.37 -7.67
N HIS A 70 -12.09 -11.02 -8.51
CA HIS A 70 -10.77 -10.51 -8.88
C HIS A 70 -10.84 -9.19 -9.67
N LEU A 71 -11.87 -8.98 -10.50
CA LEU A 71 -12.02 -7.73 -11.26
C LEU A 71 -12.18 -6.51 -10.35
N GLY A 72 -12.91 -6.67 -9.23
CA GLY A 72 -13.04 -5.62 -8.23
C GLY A 72 -11.70 -5.29 -7.57
N ALA A 73 -10.89 -6.32 -7.27
CA ALA A 73 -9.55 -6.14 -6.72
C ALA A 73 -8.57 -5.50 -7.73
N VAL A 74 -8.67 -5.83 -9.02
CA VAL A 74 -7.87 -5.21 -10.09
C VAL A 74 -8.15 -3.71 -10.14
N LYS A 75 -9.43 -3.32 -10.18
CA LYS A 75 -9.84 -1.90 -10.16
C LYS A 75 -9.40 -1.18 -8.88
N SER A 76 -9.58 -1.83 -7.73
CA SER A 76 -9.15 -1.27 -6.44
C SER A 76 -7.64 -1.07 -6.37
N SER A 77 -6.88 -2.00 -6.93
CA SER A 77 -5.41 -1.90 -6.94
C SER A 77 -4.94 -0.69 -7.73
N TYR A 78 -5.58 -0.35 -8.85
CA TYR A 78 -5.26 0.88 -9.58
C TYR A 78 -5.38 2.12 -8.68
N ALA A 79 -6.50 2.26 -7.97
CA ALA A 79 -6.74 3.41 -7.09
C ALA A 79 -5.74 3.47 -5.92
N ASP A 80 -5.45 2.32 -5.31
CA ASP A 80 -4.50 2.22 -4.19
C ASP A 80 -3.08 2.64 -4.64
N PHE A 81 -2.60 2.15 -5.79
CA PHE A 81 -1.29 2.53 -6.34
C PHE A 81 -1.26 3.98 -6.85
N PHE A 82 -2.33 4.46 -7.48
CA PHE A 82 -2.41 5.85 -7.94
C PHE A 82 -2.33 6.85 -6.78
N SER A 83 -3.07 6.59 -5.69
CA SER A 83 -3.00 7.41 -4.47
C SER A 83 -1.59 7.42 -3.87
N PHE A 84 -0.95 6.24 -3.80
CA PHE A 84 0.42 6.09 -3.33
C PHE A 84 1.43 6.89 -4.18
N THR A 85 1.37 6.76 -5.51
CA THR A 85 2.30 7.47 -6.39
C THR A 85 2.10 8.98 -6.33
N ASN A 86 0.85 9.46 -6.25
CA ASN A 86 0.59 10.89 -6.09
C ASN A 86 1.15 11.45 -4.78
N LYS A 87 1.07 10.70 -3.67
CA LYS A 87 1.71 11.09 -2.41
C LYS A 87 3.23 11.20 -2.54
N ILE A 88 3.87 10.30 -3.29
CA ILE A 88 5.32 10.39 -3.56
C ILE A 88 5.61 11.64 -4.39
N VAL A 89 4.90 11.84 -5.51
CA VAL A 89 5.10 12.97 -6.41
C VAL A 89 4.95 14.30 -5.66
N ASN A 90 3.90 14.43 -4.84
CA ASN A 90 3.67 15.63 -4.03
C ASN A 90 4.78 15.92 -3.02
N ARG A 91 5.55 14.92 -2.57
CA ARG A 91 6.69 15.12 -1.65
C ARG A 91 8.01 15.42 -2.36
N ILE A 92 8.12 15.10 -3.64
CA ILE A 92 9.35 15.34 -4.42
C ILE A 92 9.27 16.69 -5.12
N ILE A 93 8.09 17.06 -5.63
CA ILE A 93 7.89 18.23 -6.46
C ILE A 93 7.31 19.42 -5.67
N GLY A 94 6.55 19.13 -4.60
CA GLY A 94 5.99 20.16 -3.70
C GLY A 94 7.00 20.60 -2.66
#